data_AF-A0A426YV09-F1
#
_entry.id   AF-A0A426YV09-F1
#
_cell.length_a   1.000
_cell.length_b   1.000
_cell.length_c   1.000
_cell.angle_alpha   90.00
_cell.angle_beta   90.00
_cell.angle_gamma   90.00
#
_symmetry.space_group_name_H-M   'P 1'
#
loop_
_entity.id
_entity.type
_entity.pdbx_description
1 polymer ?
#
loop_
_entity_poly.entity_id
_entity_poly.type
_entity_poly.pdbx_seq_one_letter_code
_entity_poly.pdbx_strand_id
1 'polypeptide(L)' 'LLHGFKWRLPPGMTAEELNMDEIFGLTTPRNVRLQAVVEPKLPAHLYGA' A
#
# COMPACT_ATOMS: atom_id res chain seq x y z
N LEU A 1 4.20 -10.74 1.86
CA LEU A 1 4.57 -9.31 2.10
C LEU A 1 4.19 -8.80 3.50
N LEU A 2 2.97 -9.02 4.00
CA LEU A 2 2.54 -8.50 5.32
C LEU A 2 3.39 -9.00 6.51
N HIS A 3 3.91 -10.22 6.45
CA HIS A 3 4.79 -10.77 7.49
C HIS A 3 6.09 -9.97 7.63
N GLY A 4 6.73 -9.62 6.50
CA GLY A 4 8.04 -8.94 6.49
C GLY A 4 7.97 -7.42 6.58
N PHE A 5 6.81 -6.79 6.31
CA PHE A 5 6.71 -5.34 6.25
C PHE A 5 5.52 -4.83 7.06
N LYS A 6 5.71 -3.69 7.74
CA LYS A 6 4.61 -2.83 8.16
C LYS A 6 4.25 -1.94 6.97
N TRP A 7 2.96 -1.70 6.79
CA TRP A 7 2.44 -0.86 5.71
C TRP A 7 1.78 0.35 6.34
N ARG A 8 2.10 1.53 5.81
CA ARG A 8 1.57 2.80 6.30
C ARG A 8 1.18 3.67 5.11
N LEU A 9 0.29 4.63 5.34
CA LEU A 9 -0.01 5.65 4.36
C LEU A 9 1.19 6.59 4.17
N PRO A 10 1.29 7.28 3.02
CA PRO A 10 2.24 8.35 2.85
C PRO A 10 2.18 9.36 4.01
N PRO A 11 3.30 9.98 4.41
CA PRO A 11 3.32 10.96 5.48
C PRO A 11 2.30 12.09 5.23
N GLY A 12 1.48 12.39 6.24
CA GLY A 12 0.45 13.44 6.17
C GLY A 12 -0.87 13.00 5.54
N MET A 13 -0.98 11.79 4.99
CA MET A 13 -2.22 11.26 4.43
C MET A 13 -3.04 10.51 5.48
N THR A 14 -4.32 10.84 5.61
CA THR A 14 -5.29 10.11 6.44
C THR A 14 -6.04 9.06 5.63
N ALA A 15 -6.80 8.19 6.31
CA ALA A 15 -7.57 7.14 5.63
C ALA A 15 -8.74 7.70 4.82
N GLU A 16 -9.33 8.80 5.27
CA GLU A 16 -10.48 9.47 4.66
C GLU A 16 -10.11 10.15 3.34
N GLU A 17 -8.83 10.50 3.17
CA GLU A 17 -8.30 11.09 1.94
C GLU A 17 -8.06 10.05 0.82
N LEU A 18 -8.22 8.76 1.12
CA LEU A 18 -8.08 7.70 0.11
C LEU A 18 -9.27 7.71 -0.85
N ASN A 19 -8.98 7.84 -2.14
CA ASN A 19 -9.98 7.59 -3.17
C ASN A 19 -10.27 6.08 -3.24
N MET A 20 -11.47 5.72 -2.81
CA MET A 20 -11.98 4.36 -2.86
C MET A 20 -12.96 4.15 -4.02
N ASP A 21 -13.02 5.07 -4.99
CA ASP A 21 -13.84 4.85 -6.17
C ASP A 21 -13.23 3.75 -7.04
N GLU A 22 -14.07 3.11 -7.84
CA GLU A 22 -13.68 2.01 -8.74
C GLU A 22 -14.14 2.33 -10.17
N ILE A 23 -13.42 1.80 -11.15
CA ILE A 23 -13.84 1.83 -12.55
C ILE A 23 -14.52 0.50 -12.87
N PHE A 24 -15.70 0.54 -13.49
CA PHE A 24 -16.47 -0.65 -13.81
C PHE A 24 -16.16 -1.19 -15.21
N GLY A 25 -16.15 -2.52 -15.35
CA GLY A 25 -15.87 -3.23 -16.61
C GLY A 25 -15.77 -4.75 -16.38
N LEU A 26 -14.87 -5.43 -17.07
CA LEU A 26 -14.60 -6.87 -16.84
C LEU A 26 -14.00 -7.15 -15.45
N THR A 27 -13.41 -6.15 -14.83
CA THR A 27 -12.88 -6.16 -13.46
C THR A 27 -13.25 -4.84 -12.77
N THR A 28 -13.03 -4.71 -11.47
CA THR A 28 -13.31 -3.49 -10.68
C THR A 28 -12.03 -2.94 -10.01
N PRO A 29 -11.06 -2.42 -10.80
CA PRO A 29 -9.89 -1.79 -10.21
C PRO A 29 -10.25 -0.46 -9.53
N ARG A 30 -9.43 -0.04 -8.56
CA ARG A 30 -9.52 1.33 -8.00
C ARG A 30 -9.33 2.35 -9.12
N ASN A 31 -10.13 3.41 -9.07
CA ASN A 31 -10.08 4.52 -10.01
C ASN A 31 -8.72 5.22 -9.97
N VAL A 32 -8.14 5.34 -8.77
CA VAL A 32 -6.78 5.81 -8.55
C VAL A 32 -5.99 4.75 -7.78
N ARG A 33 -4.72 4.54 -8.12
CA ARG A 33 -3.89 3.56 -7.40
C ARG A 33 -3.67 4.00 -5.96
N LEU A 34 -3.93 3.09 -5.02
CA LEU A 34 -3.57 3.29 -3.62
C LEU A 34 -2.06 3.38 -3.47
N GLN A 35 -1.61 4.32 -2.66
CA GLN A 35 -0.21 4.49 -2.30
C GLN A 35 0.03 3.96 -0.89
N ALA A 36 1.15 3.28 -0.70
CA ALA A 36 1.57 2.81 0.61
C ALA A 36 3.09 2.86 0.72
N VAL A 37 3.57 3.14 1.93
CA VAL A 37 4.98 3.10 2.28
C VAL A 37 5.23 1.82 3.06
N VAL A 38 6.22 1.05 2.62
CA VAL A 38 6.69 -0.14 3.32
C VAL A 38 7.73 0.23 4.36
N GLU A 39 7.64 -0.40 5.52
CA GLU A 39 8.64 -0.34 6.57
C GLU A 39 9.10 -1.76 6.89
N PRO A 40 10.39 -2.10 6.69
CA PRO A 40 10.93 -3.41 7.04
C PRO A 40 10.76 -3.71 8.53
N LYS A 41 10.27 -4.92 8.85
CA LYS A 41 10.18 -5.43 10.23
C LYS A 41 11.44 -6.15 10.69
N LEU A 42 12.24 -6.65 9.75
CA LEU A 42 13.40 -7.50 9.98
C LEU A 42 14.69 -6.75 9.61
N PRO A 43 15.87 -7.27 9.99
CA PRO A 43 17.16 -6.74 9.52
C PRO A 43 17.30 -6.76 7.99
N ALA A 44 17.99 -5.74 7.45
CA ALA A 44 18.11 -5.51 6.00
C ALA A 44 18.65 -6.72 5.21
N HIS A 45 19.60 -7.47 5.78
CA HIS A 45 20.22 -8.63 5.12
C HIS A 45 19.23 -9.78 4.85
N LEU A 46 18.03 -9.77 5.44
CA LEU A 46 16.99 -10.77 5.21
C LEU A 46 16.06 -10.42 4.03
N TYR A 47 16.24 -9.26 3.39
CA TYR A 47 15.45 -8.84 2.21
C TYR A 47 16.24 -8.87 0.90
N GLY A 48 17.54 -9.14 0.97
CA GLY A 48 18.38 -9.33 -0.22
C GLY A 48 18.29 -10.78 -0.70
N ALA A 49 18.05 -10.95 -2.00
CA ALA A 49 18.36 -12.16 -2.76
C ALA A 49 19.33 -11.77 -3.88
#